data_AF-A0A7V2HFX3-F1
#
_entry.id   AF-A0A7V2HFX3-F1
#
_cell.length_a   1.000
_cell.length_b   1.000
_cell.length_c   1.000
_cell.angle_alpha   90.00
_cell.angle_beta   90.00
_cell.angle_gamma   90.00
#
_symmetry.space_group_name_H-M   'P 1'
#
loop_
_entity.id
_entity.type
_entity.pdbx_description
1 polymer ?
#
loop_
_entity_poly.entity_id
_entity_poly.type
_entity_poly.pdbx_seq_one_letter_code
_entity_poly.pdbx_strand_id
1 'polypeptide(L)'
;MTRRDFFGTALAAAAGPSWDAGRVRHILPGANHNRFLIKVSFDGPLDRPPVLRAGPVLARAERTDSAGRFWSFDVAGLAPSREYTLSLTDARGRRLCDPWPLRTMPHPDEEVARFRLMIYTCAGGNDAQRIPDSDKPYWVSLAQRRKLFAAGLAQNPDAMVAIGDHVYWDQRFARGAGSPGGSPFQRQVMGGDFDRDIPVIGTPNEEKVKRAVDPQVANLYGTLFRSVPVHFVQDDHDYFENDEAIPAGISFPPDDFMIRLARATQHLYYPEFLPDAGRPAGLPGSMSGDRASGLSECFGTLRWGRAAELLIYDCRRFQTLKGPHAVLAPENVEAWLIRRMKESPAAHVVNVPSMPIAWSAGKWGEWYPDVLLDDGSIGTAKPKYFWQEGWKLQHDRLLAACSAMERIPMFLSGDLHALAHGRIFANGKQSLRRNPVHTVLTGPISTGPRGWPSSARGTPPQVATGIEIEQDLAPVEYNGFTIIDFYRDRAEFSQYRWKLDQPEDLLDRLQPFHRFTLTRVV
;
A
#
# COMPACT_ATOMS: atom_id res chain seq x y z
N MET A 1 25.87 31.55 0.38
CA MET A 1 24.51 31.60 0.95
C MET A 1 24.32 30.40 1.86
N THR A 2 23.92 30.64 3.11
CA THR A 2 23.95 29.68 4.22
C THR A 2 22.68 28.83 4.36
N ARG A 3 22.86 27.64 4.91
CA ARG A 3 22.01 26.43 4.93
C ARG A 3 20.76 26.46 5.85
N ARG A 4 20.04 27.58 6.03
CA ARG A 4 19.04 27.69 7.11
C ARG A 4 17.59 28.09 6.82
N ASP A 5 17.17 28.37 5.59
CA ASP A 5 15.81 28.88 5.34
C ASP A 5 14.93 27.94 4.49
N PHE A 6 14.69 26.72 4.99
CA PHE A 6 13.67 25.81 4.42
C PHE A 6 12.87 25.14 5.55
N PHE A 7 12.22 25.95 6.39
CA PHE A 7 11.14 25.47 7.26
C PHE A 7 10.00 26.49 7.29
N GLY A 8 8.84 26.03 6.84
CA GLY A 8 7.54 26.50 7.33
C GLY A 8 6.97 27.77 6.71
N THR A 9 6.08 27.61 5.73
CA THR A 9 4.85 28.38 5.47
C THR A 9 4.29 27.91 4.12
N ALA A 10 3.00 27.70 3.87
CA ALA A 10 1.78 27.87 4.63
C ALA A 10 0.68 26.99 3.98
N LEU A 11 -0.28 26.55 4.78
CA LEU A 11 -1.67 26.35 4.35
C LEU A 11 -2.53 26.53 5.59
N ALA A 12 -3.03 27.75 5.74
CA ALA A 12 -4.08 28.08 6.68
C ALA A 12 -5.40 28.15 5.89
N ALA A 13 -6.29 27.20 6.14
CA ALA A 13 -7.73 27.36 5.92
C ALA A 13 -8.49 26.38 6.83
N ALA A 14 -9.17 26.97 7.82
CA ALA A 14 -10.21 26.42 8.71
C ALA A 14 -9.90 25.12 9.49
N ALA A 15 -9.37 25.25 10.70
CA ALA A 15 -9.50 24.25 11.76
C ALA A 15 -9.44 24.97 13.13
N GLY A 16 -9.99 24.34 14.18
CA GLY A 16 -9.67 24.72 15.57
C GLY A 16 -8.16 24.68 15.83
N PRO A 17 -7.68 24.88 17.08
CA PRO A 17 -6.24 24.89 17.36
C PRO A 17 -5.57 23.69 16.71
N SER A 18 -4.62 23.96 15.81
CA SER A 18 -3.89 22.94 15.06
C SER A 18 -3.23 22.01 16.06
N TRP A 19 -3.53 20.71 15.99
CA TRP A 19 -2.91 19.68 16.86
C TRP A 19 -1.39 19.84 16.86
N ASP A 20 -0.78 20.02 18.04
CA ASP A 20 0.66 20.23 18.17
C ASP A 20 1.42 18.89 18.06
N ALA A 21 2.21 18.74 17.01
CA ALA A 21 3.05 17.56 16.82
C ALA A 21 4.23 17.49 17.80
N GLY A 22 4.59 18.61 18.44
CA GLY A 22 5.73 18.70 19.34
C GLY A 22 7.00 18.15 18.67
N ARG A 23 7.55 17.07 19.23
CA ARG A 23 8.76 16.39 18.70
C ARG A 23 8.46 15.22 17.76
N VAL A 24 7.18 14.87 17.59
CA VAL A 24 6.75 13.72 16.82
C VAL A 24 6.81 14.05 15.34
N ARG A 25 7.54 13.23 14.60
CA ARG A 25 7.69 13.36 13.15
C ARG A 25 6.59 12.61 12.40
N HIS A 26 6.28 11.39 12.81
CA HIS A 26 5.14 10.65 12.25
C HIS A 26 4.45 9.75 13.27
N ILE A 27 3.16 9.47 13.01
CA ILE A 27 2.34 8.50 13.75
C ILE A 27 1.52 7.72 12.72
N LEU A 28 1.69 6.40 12.66
CA LEU A 28 0.88 5.50 11.85
C LEU A 28 0.29 4.38 12.73
N PRO A 29 -1.03 4.38 12.98
CA PRO A 29 -1.68 3.40 13.83
C PRO A 29 -2.34 2.26 13.03
N GLY A 30 -1.92 1.03 13.25
CA GLY A 30 -2.71 -0.15 12.91
C GLY A 30 -3.76 -0.40 14.00
N ALA A 31 -4.96 -0.82 13.62
CA ALA A 31 -6.02 -1.19 14.57
C ALA A 31 -6.76 -2.44 14.11
N ASN A 32 -7.26 -3.21 15.08
CA ASN A 32 -8.34 -4.16 14.88
C ASN A 32 -9.39 -3.92 15.98
N HIS A 33 -10.26 -4.88 16.24
CA HIS A 33 -11.34 -4.74 17.21
C HIS A 33 -10.88 -4.69 18.69
N ASN A 34 -9.65 -5.07 19.02
CA ASN A 34 -9.19 -5.11 20.41
C ASN A 34 -7.73 -4.71 20.62
N ARG A 35 -7.05 -4.26 19.57
CA ARG A 35 -5.62 -4.01 19.59
C ARG A 35 -5.24 -2.83 18.71
N PHE A 36 -4.28 -2.03 19.17
CA PHE A 36 -3.57 -1.05 18.36
C PHE A 36 -2.09 -1.47 18.22
N LEU A 37 -1.52 -1.22 17.05
CA LEU A 37 -0.08 -1.26 16.81
C LEU A 37 0.34 0.11 16.27
N ILE A 38 1.05 0.90 17.07
CA ILE A 38 1.35 2.29 16.73
C ILE A 38 2.83 2.45 16.45
N LYS A 39 3.17 2.87 15.23
CA LYS A 39 4.53 3.26 14.85
C LYS A 39 4.68 4.77 15.00
N VAL A 40 5.76 5.19 15.67
CA VAL A 40 6.06 6.60 15.91
C VAL A 40 7.54 6.85 15.65
N SER A 41 7.86 8.01 15.04
CA SER A 41 9.23 8.53 15.08
C SER A 41 9.31 9.99 15.49
N PHE A 42 10.52 10.41 15.83
CA PHE A 42 10.81 11.75 16.36
C PHE A 42 11.88 12.46 15.52
N ASP A 43 11.86 13.79 15.54
CA ASP A 43 12.85 14.63 14.84
C ASP A 43 14.27 14.47 15.38
N GLY A 44 14.38 14.06 16.64
CA GLY A 44 15.64 13.71 17.29
C GLY A 44 15.47 12.55 18.26
N PRO A 45 16.55 11.86 18.63
CA PRO A 45 16.50 10.66 19.45
C PRO A 45 15.90 10.92 20.84
N LEU A 46 15.36 9.85 21.44
CA LEU A 46 14.94 9.79 22.83
C LEU A 46 15.89 8.87 23.62
N ASP A 47 16.51 9.41 24.66
CA ASP A 47 17.46 8.65 25.50
C ASP A 47 16.79 7.58 26.35
N ARG A 48 15.48 7.72 26.59
CA ARG A 48 14.67 6.81 27.40
C ARG A 48 13.38 6.48 26.66
N PRO A 49 12.84 5.25 26.85
CA PRO A 49 11.58 4.86 26.22
C PRO A 49 10.45 5.85 26.51
N PRO A 50 9.76 6.37 25.48
CA PRO A 50 8.52 7.11 25.67
C PRO A 50 7.42 6.19 26.22
N VAL A 51 6.33 6.79 26.66
CA VAL A 51 5.18 6.08 27.24
C VAL A 51 3.93 6.48 26.48
N LEU A 52 3.22 5.49 25.94
CA LEU A 52 1.91 5.67 25.33
C LEU A 52 0.82 5.21 26.30
N ARG A 53 -0.24 6.00 26.42
CA ARG A 53 -1.49 5.59 27.08
C ARG A 53 -2.64 5.64 26.09
N ALA A 54 -3.52 4.64 26.13
CA ALA A 54 -4.81 4.63 25.45
C ALA A 54 -5.90 4.57 26.53
N GLY A 55 -6.42 5.73 26.94
CA GLY A 55 -7.24 5.84 28.14
C GLY A 55 -6.52 5.26 29.38
N PRO A 56 -7.08 4.24 30.07
CA PRO A 56 -6.43 3.62 31.23
C PRO A 56 -5.29 2.66 30.87
N VAL A 57 -5.19 2.21 29.62
CA VAL A 57 -4.23 1.19 29.20
C VAL A 57 -2.88 1.83 28.94
N LEU A 58 -1.85 1.32 29.61
CA LEU A 58 -0.45 1.72 29.43
C LEU A 58 0.24 0.75 28.46
N ALA A 59 0.93 1.28 27.45
CA ALA A 59 1.69 0.47 26.51
C ALA A 59 3.19 0.73 26.66
N ARG A 60 3.97 -0.36 26.67
CA ARG A 60 5.43 -0.29 26.70
C ARG A 60 5.94 0.07 25.31
N ALA A 61 6.87 1.02 25.24
CA ALA A 61 7.56 1.32 23.98
C ALA A 61 8.61 0.25 23.68
N GLU A 62 8.65 -0.18 22.43
CA GLU A 62 9.71 -0.97 21.83
C GLU A 62 10.54 -0.06 20.92
N ARG A 63 11.85 -0.01 21.13
CA ARG A 63 12.75 0.76 20.27
C ARG A 63 13.00 -0.04 19.00
N THR A 64 12.74 0.55 17.83
CA THR A 64 12.85 -0.15 16.53
C THR A 64 14.06 0.26 15.70
N ASP A 65 14.78 1.31 16.12
CA ASP A 65 16.06 1.72 15.54
C ASP A 65 17.21 1.76 16.56
N SER A 66 18.44 1.88 16.07
CA SER A 66 19.63 1.95 16.93
C SER A 66 19.78 3.28 17.66
N ALA A 67 19.31 4.38 17.05
CA ALA A 67 19.48 5.73 17.58
C ALA A 67 18.39 6.15 18.59
N GLY A 68 17.28 5.43 18.71
CA GLY A 68 16.16 5.81 19.57
C GLY A 68 15.26 6.89 18.96
N ARG A 69 15.23 7.00 17.63
CA ARG A 69 14.29 7.86 16.90
C ARG A 69 12.98 7.18 16.59
N PHE A 70 12.95 5.84 16.51
CA PHE A 70 11.76 5.08 16.11
C PHE A 70 11.30 4.13 17.21
N TRP A 71 9.99 4.11 17.42
CA TRP A 71 9.36 3.39 18.50
C TRP A 71 8.04 2.75 18.04
N SER A 72 7.78 1.55 18.54
CA SER A 72 6.53 0.80 18.33
C SER A 72 5.82 0.62 19.66
N PHE A 73 4.48 0.66 19.63
CA PHE A 73 3.64 0.40 20.80
C PHE A 73 2.57 -0.61 20.43
N ASP A 74 2.53 -1.69 21.19
CA ASP A 74 1.53 -2.73 21.08
C ASP A 74 0.52 -2.61 22.24
N VAL A 75 -0.72 -2.28 21.92
CA VAL A 75 -1.78 -2.00 22.90
C VAL A 75 -2.91 -3.01 22.72
N ALA A 76 -2.87 -4.11 23.46
CA ALA A 76 -3.88 -5.17 23.40
C ALA A 76 -4.96 -5.04 24.49
N GLY A 77 -6.01 -5.85 24.40
CA GLY A 77 -7.07 -5.93 25.42
C GLY A 77 -8.02 -4.74 25.43
N LEU A 78 -8.13 -4.03 24.30
CA LEU A 78 -9.06 -2.93 24.13
C LEU A 78 -10.47 -3.46 23.84
N ALA A 79 -11.48 -2.68 24.18
CA ALA A 79 -12.86 -3.00 23.85
C ALA A 79 -13.13 -2.65 22.37
N PRO A 80 -13.95 -3.44 21.66
CA PRO A 80 -14.36 -3.14 20.29
C PRO A 80 -15.22 -1.90 20.19
N SER A 81 -15.26 -1.30 19.00
CA SER A 81 -16.11 -0.15 18.68
C SER A 81 -15.92 1.04 19.64
N ARG A 82 -14.73 1.20 20.24
CA ARG A 82 -14.47 2.19 21.29
C ARG A 82 -13.39 3.17 20.87
N GLU A 83 -13.70 4.45 21.03
CA GLU A 83 -12.70 5.51 20.93
C GLU A 83 -11.89 5.62 22.22
N TYR A 84 -10.58 5.74 22.06
CA TYR A 84 -9.63 6.01 23.13
C TYR A 84 -8.92 7.32 22.85
N THR A 85 -8.76 8.16 23.87
CA THR A 85 -7.81 9.27 23.82
C THR A 85 -6.41 8.73 24.08
N LEU A 86 -5.53 8.93 23.10
CA LEU A 86 -4.13 8.56 23.18
C LEU A 86 -3.30 9.73 23.66
N SER A 87 -2.32 9.45 24.52
CA SER A 87 -1.34 10.44 24.96
C SER A 87 0.06 9.84 24.94
N LEU A 88 1.04 10.62 24.51
CA LEU A 88 2.43 10.22 24.40
C LEU A 88 3.30 11.15 25.25
N THR A 89 4.04 10.57 26.20
CA THR A 89 4.92 11.31 27.10
C THR A 89 6.35 10.79 27.06
N ASP A 90 7.31 11.63 27.42
CA ASP A 90 8.68 11.20 27.70
C ASP A 90 8.76 10.46 29.05
N ALA A 91 9.94 9.95 29.37
CA ALA A 91 10.19 9.25 30.64
C ALA A 91 10.05 10.12 31.90
N ARG A 92 9.91 11.45 31.75
CA ARG A 92 9.68 12.41 32.84
C ARG A 92 8.21 12.83 32.93
N GLY A 93 7.32 12.24 32.12
CA GLY A 93 5.90 12.57 32.08
C GLY A 93 5.56 13.83 31.29
N ARG A 94 6.53 14.43 30.57
CA ARG A 94 6.25 15.60 29.71
C ARG A 94 5.64 15.14 28.41
N ARG A 95 4.61 15.84 27.94
CA ARG A 95 3.91 15.54 26.70
C ARG A 95 4.85 15.74 25.51
N LEU A 96 4.89 14.77 24.60
CA LEU A 96 5.70 14.81 23.39
C LEU A 96 4.94 15.39 22.19
N CYS A 97 3.61 15.40 22.25
CA CYS A 97 2.67 15.98 21.29
C CYS A 97 1.28 16.16 21.94
N ASP A 98 0.33 16.69 21.18
CA ASP A 98 -1.06 16.77 21.56
C ASP A 98 -1.74 15.41 21.68
N PRO A 99 -2.76 15.22 22.55
CA PRO A 99 -3.44 13.94 22.63
C PRO A 99 -4.29 13.79 21.35
N TRP A 100 -4.65 12.58 20.98
CA TRP A 100 -5.49 12.38 19.80
C TRP A 100 -6.44 11.19 20.00
N PRO A 101 -7.62 11.20 19.37
CA PRO A 101 -8.52 10.06 19.40
C PRO A 101 -8.03 8.96 18.46
N LEU A 102 -8.24 7.70 18.83
CA LEU A 102 -8.16 6.54 17.92
C LEU A 102 -9.21 5.51 18.34
N ARG A 103 -9.92 4.94 17.36
CA ARG A 103 -11.00 3.99 17.61
C ARG A 103 -10.60 2.57 17.23
N THR A 104 -10.93 1.61 18.09
CA THR A 104 -10.90 0.18 17.75
C THR A 104 -12.00 -0.17 16.77
N MET A 105 -11.74 -1.12 15.88
CA MET A 105 -12.73 -1.57 14.92
C MET A 105 -13.93 -2.24 15.63
N PRO A 106 -15.08 -2.36 14.96
CA PRO A 106 -16.19 -3.17 15.46
C PRO A 106 -15.78 -4.63 15.66
N HIS A 107 -16.37 -5.30 16.64
CA HIS A 107 -16.14 -6.74 16.83
C HIS A 107 -16.52 -7.51 15.56
N PRO A 108 -15.82 -8.58 15.12
CA PRO A 108 -16.13 -9.29 13.87
C PRO A 108 -17.58 -9.77 13.69
N ASP A 109 -18.30 -9.95 14.81
CA ASP A 109 -19.73 -10.33 14.86
C ASP A 109 -20.71 -9.15 14.96
N GLU A 110 -20.22 -7.93 15.11
CA GLU A 110 -21.02 -6.72 15.23
C GLU A 110 -21.65 -6.36 13.87
N GLU A 111 -22.95 -6.09 13.88
CA GLU A 111 -23.64 -5.53 12.71
C GLU A 111 -23.33 -4.04 12.61
N VAL A 112 -22.80 -3.63 11.46
CA VAL A 112 -22.38 -2.25 11.22
C VAL A 112 -23.16 -1.70 10.04
N ALA A 113 -23.77 -0.53 10.19
CA ALA A 113 -24.60 0.07 9.15
C ALA A 113 -23.78 0.50 7.92
N ARG A 114 -22.56 1.00 8.15
CA ARG A 114 -21.65 1.49 7.10
C ARG A 114 -20.19 1.34 7.53
N PHE A 115 -19.34 0.98 6.59
CA PHE A 115 -17.89 1.08 6.69
C PHE A 115 -17.35 1.93 5.54
N ARG A 116 -16.65 3.03 5.84
CA ARG A 116 -16.01 3.90 4.85
C ARG A 116 -14.50 3.63 4.77
N LEU A 117 -14.05 3.18 3.61
CA LEU A 117 -12.64 2.93 3.32
C LEU A 117 -12.07 4.03 2.43
N MET A 118 -10.86 4.50 2.75
CA MET A 118 -9.96 5.16 1.80
C MET A 118 -8.92 4.16 1.30
N ILE A 119 -8.71 4.08 -0.02
CA ILE A 119 -7.72 3.16 -0.59
C ILE A 119 -6.99 3.78 -1.78
N TYR A 120 -5.69 3.53 -1.88
CA TYR A 120 -4.81 4.02 -2.95
C TYR A 120 -3.58 3.13 -3.12
N THR A 121 -2.76 3.43 -4.13
CA THR A 121 -1.47 2.77 -4.42
C THR A 121 -0.34 3.79 -4.62
N CYS A 122 0.91 3.36 -4.71
CA CYS A 122 2.01 4.13 -5.32
C CYS A 122 2.21 5.54 -4.75
N ALA A 123 2.39 5.62 -3.42
CA ALA A 123 2.54 6.89 -2.70
C ALA A 123 4.00 7.32 -2.50
N GLY A 124 4.95 6.41 -2.71
CA GLY A 124 6.38 6.67 -2.60
C GLY A 124 6.90 7.71 -3.58
N GLY A 125 8.21 7.92 -3.59
CA GLY A 125 8.90 8.85 -4.49
C GLY A 125 9.46 10.03 -3.72
N ASN A 126 10.74 10.33 -3.97
CA ASN A 126 11.44 11.42 -3.31
C ASN A 126 11.23 12.71 -4.11
N ASP A 127 10.68 13.74 -3.46
CA ASP A 127 10.31 15.01 -4.07
C ASP A 127 11.51 15.83 -4.58
N ALA A 128 12.72 15.55 -4.09
CA ALA A 128 13.96 16.14 -4.59
C ALA A 128 14.45 15.50 -5.90
N GLN A 129 13.92 14.33 -6.29
CA GLN A 129 14.32 13.68 -7.54
C GLN A 129 13.82 14.50 -8.76
N ARG A 130 14.71 14.66 -9.74
CA ARG A 130 14.43 15.33 -11.02
C ARG A 130 14.54 14.35 -12.17
N ILE A 131 13.83 14.64 -13.25
CA ILE A 131 14.04 13.94 -14.51
C ILE A 131 15.46 14.30 -15.00
N PRO A 132 16.30 13.31 -15.38
CA PRO A 132 17.62 13.60 -15.92
C PRO A 132 17.57 14.65 -17.04
N ASP A 133 18.54 15.57 -17.02
CA ASP A 133 18.68 16.67 -17.99
C ASP A 133 17.46 17.62 -18.05
N SER A 134 16.71 17.72 -16.94
CA SER A 134 15.54 18.61 -16.83
C SER A 134 15.31 19.11 -15.40
N ASP A 135 14.72 20.30 -15.26
CA ASP A 135 14.24 20.82 -13.97
C ASP A 135 12.88 20.24 -13.56
N LYS A 136 12.29 19.39 -14.40
CA LYS A 136 10.97 18.79 -14.12
C LYS A 136 11.06 17.77 -12.97
N PRO A 137 10.05 17.74 -12.07
CA PRO A 137 10.01 16.76 -11.00
C PRO A 137 9.81 15.35 -11.56
N TYR A 138 10.46 14.36 -10.94
CA TYR A 138 10.23 12.96 -11.29
C TYR A 138 8.93 12.43 -10.65
N TRP A 139 8.61 12.89 -9.44
CA TRP A 139 7.46 12.48 -8.63
C TRP A 139 6.59 13.69 -8.28
N VAL A 140 5.34 13.45 -7.87
CA VAL A 140 4.51 14.52 -7.31
C VAL A 140 5.14 15.04 -6.01
N SER A 141 5.13 16.36 -5.82
CA SER A 141 5.75 16.99 -4.65
C SER A 141 5.13 16.48 -3.34
N LEU A 142 5.90 16.53 -2.25
CA LEU A 142 5.41 16.16 -0.92
C LEU A 142 4.15 16.95 -0.52
N ALA A 143 4.13 18.26 -0.80
CA ALA A 143 3.01 19.14 -0.47
C ALA A 143 1.73 18.73 -1.21
N GLN A 144 1.81 18.47 -2.51
CA GLN A 144 0.66 18.07 -3.33
C GLN A 144 0.12 16.69 -2.95
N ARG A 145 1.01 15.72 -2.64
CA ARG A 145 0.59 14.42 -2.11
C ARG A 145 -0.13 14.53 -0.77
N ARG A 146 0.35 15.41 0.11
CA ARG A 146 -0.32 15.68 1.40
C ARG A 146 -1.69 16.34 1.21
N LYS A 147 -1.88 17.17 0.17
CA LYS A 147 -3.21 17.68 -0.20
C LYS A 147 -4.14 16.58 -0.72
N LEU A 148 -3.65 15.64 -1.52
CA LEU A 148 -4.43 14.45 -1.92
C LEU A 148 -4.89 13.65 -0.69
N PHE A 149 -3.99 13.42 0.28
CA PHE A 149 -4.36 12.78 1.54
C PHE A 149 -5.35 13.60 2.38
N ALA A 150 -5.18 14.92 2.45
CA ALA A 150 -6.13 15.78 3.14
C ALA A 150 -7.53 15.72 2.48
N ALA A 151 -7.61 15.70 1.15
CA ALA A 151 -8.86 15.54 0.42
C ALA A 151 -9.54 14.19 0.70
N GLY A 152 -8.75 13.11 0.79
CA GLY A 152 -9.25 11.79 1.18
C GLY A 152 -9.72 11.73 2.64
N LEU A 153 -8.94 12.29 3.56
CA LEU A 153 -9.29 12.38 4.99
C LEU A 153 -10.52 13.27 5.24
N ALA A 154 -10.75 14.29 4.41
CA ALA A 154 -11.95 15.13 4.47
C ALA A 154 -13.25 14.32 4.19
N GLN A 155 -13.13 13.13 3.59
CA GLN A 155 -14.26 12.21 3.43
C GLN A 155 -14.55 11.40 4.71
N ASN A 156 -13.81 11.61 5.79
CA ASN A 156 -13.94 10.92 7.08
C ASN A 156 -13.92 9.39 6.95
N PRO A 157 -12.86 8.80 6.37
CA PRO A 157 -12.74 7.35 6.30
C PRO A 157 -12.59 6.72 7.68
N ASP A 158 -13.18 5.56 7.87
CA ASP A 158 -13.07 4.73 9.08
C ASP A 158 -11.71 4.00 9.12
N ALA A 159 -11.14 3.69 7.96
CA ALA A 159 -9.80 3.12 7.81
C ALA A 159 -9.18 3.48 6.46
N MET A 160 -7.86 3.28 6.34
CA MET A 160 -7.10 3.47 5.11
C MET A 160 -6.30 2.22 4.74
N VAL A 161 -6.28 1.89 3.45
CA VAL A 161 -5.41 0.85 2.87
C VAL A 161 -4.47 1.47 1.83
N ALA A 162 -3.17 1.21 1.97
CA ALA A 162 -2.14 1.57 1.02
C ALA A 162 -1.64 0.29 0.32
N ILE A 163 -1.83 0.22 -0.99
CA ILE A 163 -1.44 -0.93 -1.81
C ILE A 163 -0.08 -0.65 -2.45
N GLY A 164 1.00 -1.23 -1.92
CA GLY A 164 2.31 -1.24 -2.57
C GLY A 164 3.00 0.11 -2.73
N ASP A 165 4.25 0.03 -3.20
CA ASP A 165 5.03 1.15 -3.69
C ASP A 165 5.07 2.34 -2.71
N HIS A 166 5.32 2.04 -1.44
CA HIS A 166 5.48 3.05 -0.41
C HIS A 166 6.82 3.76 -0.54
N VAL A 167 7.78 3.11 -1.19
CA VAL A 167 9.14 3.61 -1.46
C VAL A 167 9.47 3.34 -2.92
N TYR A 168 10.02 4.34 -3.63
CA TYR A 168 10.63 4.14 -4.96
C TYR A 168 12.14 4.35 -4.83
N TRP A 169 12.91 3.28 -4.69
CA TRP A 169 14.36 3.38 -4.46
C TRP A 169 15.18 2.24 -5.07
N ASP A 170 14.92 1.93 -6.34
CA ASP A 170 15.49 0.80 -7.07
C ASP A 170 17.03 0.81 -7.09
N GLN A 171 17.65 -0.33 -6.80
CA GLN A 171 19.11 -0.46 -6.61
C GLN A 171 19.83 -1.09 -7.81
N ARG A 172 19.37 -2.24 -8.33
CA ARG A 172 20.05 -2.95 -9.42
C ARG A 172 19.32 -2.79 -10.74
N PHE A 173 17.99 -2.81 -10.73
CA PHE A 173 17.18 -2.74 -11.95
C PHE A 173 16.19 -1.58 -11.87
N ALA A 174 16.33 -0.61 -12.77
CA ALA A 174 15.38 0.49 -12.91
C ALA A 174 14.35 0.21 -14.02
N ARG A 175 13.32 1.05 -14.08
CA ARG A 175 12.23 0.95 -15.07
C ARG A 175 12.74 1.00 -16.52
N GLY A 176 12.42 -0.04 -17.30
CA GLY A 176 12.44 -0.03 -18.76
C GLY A 176 13.84 -0.13 -19.41
N ALA A 177 13.95 -0.98 -20.44
CA ALA A 177 15.12 -1.13 -21.33
C ALA A 177 16.46 -1.48 -20.66
N GLY A 178 16.46 -2.09 -19.46
CA GLY A 178 17.68 -2.57 -18.82
C GLY A 178 18.60 -1.46 -18.32
N SER A 179 18.03 -0.31 -17.91
CA SER A 179 18.78 0.69 -17.18
C SER A 179 19.22 0.14 -15.82
N PRO A 180 20.49 0.29 -15.42
CA PRO A 180 20.91 -0.03 -14.07
C PRO A 180 20.11 0.83 -13.07
N GLY A 181 19.73 0.23 -11.94
CA GLY A 181 19.24 0.95 -10.76
C GLY A 181 20.34 1.80 -10.11
N GLY A 182 20.06 2.42 -8.97
CA GLY A 182 21.10 3.14 -8.22
C GLY A 182 21.58 4.43 -8.90
N SER A 183 20.64 5.31 -9.21
CA SER A 183 20.92 6.62 -9.81
C SER A 183 21.92 7.44 -8.96
N PRO A 184 22.72 8.32 -9.60
CA PRO A 184 23.65 9.21 -8.87
C PRO A 184 22.96 10.00 -7.75
N PHE A 185 21.72 10.44 -7.98
CA PHE A 185 20.89 11.10 -6.97
C PHE A 185 20.66 10.22 -5.73
N GLN A 186 20.26 8.96 -5.92
CA GLN A 186 20.01 8.04 -4.81
C GLN A 186 21.27 7.80 -3.98
N ARG A 187 22.41 7.58 -4.64
CA ARG A 187 23.71 7.40 -3.97
C ARG A 187 24.15 8.65 -3.23
N GLN A 188 23.92 9.84 -3.80
CA GLN A 188 24.20 11.10 -3.13
C GLN A 188 23.33 11.29 -1.88
N VAL A 189 22.03 11.00 -1.95
CA VAL A 189 21.10 11.11 -0.81
C VAL A 189 21.49 10.13 0.30
N MET A 190 21.81 8.89 -0.04
CA MET A 190 22.23 7.89 0.95
C MET A 190 23.64 8.15 1.50
N GLY A 191 24.51 8.81 0.74
CA GLY A 191 25.92 8.97 1.05
C GLY A 191 26.75 7.73 0.71
N GLY A 192 26.38 7.02 -0.36
CA GLY A 192 27.00 5.78 -0.84
C GLY A 192 26.01 4.64 -1.02
N ASP A 193 26.52 3.49 -1.45
CA ASP A 193 25.75 2.25 -1.68
C ASP A 193 25.52 1.48 -0.38
N PHE A 194 24.49 0.64 -0.33
CA PHE A 194 24.33 -0.31 0.76
C PHE A 194 25.47 -1.33 0.81
N ASP A 195 25.91 -1.68 2.02
CA ASP A 195 26.77 -2.85 2.23
C ASP A 195 25.87 -4.07 2.45
N ARG A 196 25.79 -4.97 1.48
CA ARG A 196 24.82 -6.07 1.49
C ARG A 196 25.20 -7.20 2.43
N ASP A 197 26.46 -7.23 2.89
CA ASP A 197 27.04 -8.29 3.71
C ASP A 197 26.83 -8.07 5.22
N ILE A 198 26.34 -6.88 5.61
CA ILE A 198 26.06 -6.53 7.00
C ILE A 198 24.56 -6.35 7.26
N PRO A 199 24.07 -6.46 8.51
CA PRO A 199 22.68 -6.18 8.85
C PRO A 199 22.21 -4.78 8.42
N VAL A 200 20.90 -4.62 8.25
CA VAL A 200 20.32 -3.29 7.94
C VAL A 200 20.28 -2.43 9.20
N ILE A 201 19.58 -2.90 10.24
CA ILE A 201 19.47 -2.23 11.54
C ILE A 201 20.75 -2.43 12.36
N GLY A 202 21.18 -1.40 13.08
CA GLY A 202 22.37 -1.41 13.94
C GLY A 202 23.71 -1.21 13.23
N THR A 203 23.70 -0.91 11.93
CA THR A 203 24.91 -0.69 11.11
C THR A 203 24.79 0.61 10.30
N PRO A 204 25.82 1.02 9.54
CA PRO A 204 25.72 2.17 8.63
C PRO A 204 24.59 2.08 7.59
N ASN A 205 24.07 0.88 7.29
CA ASN A 205 22.91 0.73 6.40
C ASN A 205 21.64 1.35 6.97
N GLU A 206 21.48 1.37 8.29
CA GLU A 206 20.27 1.88 8.94
C GLU A 206 20.04 3.35 8.61
N GLU A 207 21.10 4.16 8.64
CA GLU A 207 21.02 5.58 8.29
C GLU A 207 20.80 5.79 6.79
N LYS A 208 21.30 4.89 5.93
CA LYS A 208 21.00 4.93 4.48
C LYS A 208 19.53 4.65 4.21
N VAL A 209 18.96 3.62 4.86
CA VAL A 209 17.51 3.33 4.79
C VAL A 209 16.71 4.54 5.26
N LYS A 210 17.06 5.13 6.41
CA LYS A 210 16.36 6.32 6.91
C LYS A 210 16.42 7.49 5.93
N ARG A 211 17.56 7.75 5.29
CA ARG A 211 17.69 8.82 4.27
C ARG A 211 16.85 8.54 3.02
N ALA A 212 16.76 7.27 2.61
CA ALA A 212 15.92 6.88 1.48
C ALA A 212 14.42 7.00 1.82
N VAL A 213 14.01 6.53 3.01
CA VAL A 213 12.60 6.29 3.34
C VAL A 213 11.94 7.46 4.09
N ASP A 214 12.66 8.20 4.94
CA ASP A 214 12.10 9.33 5.71
C ASP A 214 11.31 10.32 4.83
N PRO A 215 11.79 10.75 3.65
CA PRO A 215 11.05 11.67 2.77
C PRO A 215 9.77 11.07 2.17
N GLN A 216 9.72 9.75 2.03
CA GLN A 216 8.67 9.01 1.31
C GLN A 216 7.58 8.49 2.23
N VAL A 217 7.90 8.25 3.51
CA VAL A 217 6.95 7.72 4.49
C VAL A 217 6.77 8.69 5.66
N ALA A 218 7.80 8.88 6.51
CA ALA A 218 7.65 9.72 7.71
C ALA A 218 7.22 11.16 7.37
N ASN A 219 7.82 11.79 6.36
CA ASN A 219 7.46 13.16 5.96
C ASN A 219 6.12 13.21 5.22
N LEU A 220 5.82 12.18 4.42
CA LEU A 220 4.61 12.12 3.62
C LEU A 220 3.39 12.00 4.52
N TYR A 221 3.35 10.99 5.37
CA TYR A 221 2.22 10.79 6.27
C TYR A 221 2.25 11.77 7.44
N GLY A 222 3.43 12.03 8.00
CA GLY A 222 3.58 12.78 9.24
C GLY A 222 2.57 12.28 10.27
N THR A 223 1.71 13.17 10.73
CA THR A 223 0.64 12.86 11.70
C THR A 223 -0.77 12.97 11.11
N LEU A 224 -0.90 13.01 9.77
CA LEU A 224 -2.19 13.15 9.08
C LEU A 224 -3.16 12.01 9.45
N PHE A 225 -2.67 10.77 9.45
CA PHE A 225 -3.46 9.56 9.74
C PHE A 225 -3.42 9.14 11.22
N ARG A 226 -2.98 9.99 12.15
CA ARG A 226 -2.84 9.62 13.58
C ARG A 226 -4.12 9.07 14.22
N SER A 227 -5.28 9.46 13.69
CA SER A 227 -6.62 9.08 14.18
C SER A 227 -7.37 8.14 13.24
N VAL A 228 -6.75 7.67 12.15
CA VAL A 228 -7.36 6.77 11.18
C VAL A 228 -6.51 5.49 11.11
N PRO A 229 -7.07 4.31 11.43
CA PRO A 229 -6.39 3.04 11.25
C PRO A 229 -5.84 2.86 9.82
N VAL A 230 -4.58 2.43 9.72
CA VAL A 230 -3.88 2.26 8.45
C VAL A 230 -3.44 0.82 8.25
N HIS A 231 -3.52 0.35 7.00
CA HIS A 231 -3.09 -0.98 6.57
C HIS A 231 -2.22 -0.84 5.34
N PHE A 232 -1.01 -1.41 5.40
CA PHE A 232 -0.03 -1.34 4.33
C PHE A 232 0.26 -2.74 3.83
N VAL A 233 0.42 -2.89 2.51
CA VAL A 233 0.94 -4.11 1.88
C VAL A 233 2.05 -3.72 0.92
N GLN A 234 3.13 -4.47 0.94
CA GLN A 234 4.30 -4.17 0.13
C GLN A 234 4.12 -4.64 -1.31
N ASP A 235 4.79 -3.94 -2.23
CA ASP A 235 4.97 -4.37 -3.62
C ASP A 235 6.46 -4.30 -4.02
N ASP A 236 6.79 -4.38 -5.30
CA ASP A 236 8.15 -4.60 -5.80
C ASP A 236 9.12 -3.52 -5.32
N HIS A 237 8.74 -2.25 -5.46
CA HIS A 237 9.59 -1.14 -5.08
C HIS A 237 9.86 -1.03 -3.57
N ASP A 238 9.03 -1.66 -2.73
CA ASP A 238 9.28 -1.77 -1.28
C ASP A 238 10.39 -2.77 -0.93
N TYR A 239 10.80 -3.60 -1.89
CA TYR A 239 12.01 -4.43 -1.86
C TYR A 239 13.23 -3.72 -2.47
N PHE A 240 13.11 -2.42 -2.78
CA PHE A 240 14.15 -1.58 -3.36
C PHE A 240 14.59 -2.06 -4.76
N GLU A 241 13.67 -2.62 -5.53
CA GLU A 241 13.85 -2.97 -6.94
C GLU A 241 12.53 -2.82 -7.71
N ASN A 242 12.63 -2.55 -9.02
CA ASN A 242 11.53 -2.75 -9.95
C ASN A 242 11.47 -4.23 -10.35
N ASP A 243 10.28 -4.77 -10.60
CA ASP A 243 10.09 -6.12 -11.15
C ASP A 243 10.50 -6.23 -12.64
N GLU A 244 11.81 -6.35 -12.86
CA GLU A 244 12.41 -6.54 -14.18
C GLU A 244 12.91 -7.97 -14.40
N ALA A 245 12.73 -8.47 -15.63
CA ALA A 245 13.46 -9.60 -16.18
C ALA A 245 13.97 -9.26 -17.57
N ILE A 246 15.29 -9.24 -17.71
CA ILE A 246 16.01 -8.89 -18.94
C ILE A 246 17.20 -9.84 -19.12
N PRO A 247 17.84 -9.90 -20.30
CA PRO A 247 19.02 -10.75 -20.50
C PRO A 247 20.16 -10.50 -19.49
N ALA A 248 20.28 -9.28 -18.96
CA ALA A 248 21.29 -8.92 -17.97
C ALA A 248 20.97 -9.42 -16.54
N GLY A 249 19.74 -9.79 -16.25
CA GLY A 249 19.35 -10.26 -14.92
C GLY A 249 17.85 -10.22 -14.64
N ILE A 250 17.47 -10.82 -13.52
CA ILE A 250 16.11 -10.88 -13.01
C ILE A 250 16.13 -10.37 -11.57
N SER A 251 15.18 -9.50 -11.26
CA SER A 251 15.08 -8.78 -9.97
C SER A 251 14.40 -9.60 -8.87
N PHE A 252 13.46 -10.47 -9.23
CA PHE A 252 12.70 -11.30 -8.29
C PHE A 252 12.79 -12.80 -8.64
N PRO A 253 12.63 -13.72 -7.66
CA PRO A 253 12.27 -13.53 -6.25
C PRO A 253 13.30 -12.71 -5.47
N PRO A 254 12.89 -11.99 -4.41
CA PRO A 254 13.81 -11.09 -3.73
C PRO A 254 14.90 -11.90 -3.01
N ASP A 255 16.13 -11.42 -3.06
CA ASP A 255 17.21 -12.01 -2.27
C ASP A 255 17.13 -11.61 -0.79
N ASP A 256 17.97 -12.22 0.03
CA ASP A 256 17.99 -12.00 1.49
C ASP A 256 18.15 -10.52 1.86
N PHE A 257 18.99 -9.76 1.15
CA PHE A 257 19.20 -8.35 1.49
C PHE A 257 17.96 -7.51 1.16
N MET A 258 17.32 -7.76 0.03
CA MET A 258 16.04 -7.11 -0.33
C MET A 258 14.96 -7.40 0.73
N ILE A 259 14.87 -8.65 1.20
CA ILE A 259 13.94 -9.02 2.27
C ILE A 259 14.29 -8.26 3.57
N ARG A 260 15.57 -8.17 3.94
CA ARG A 260 16.00 -7.41 5.12
C ARG A 260 15.66 -5.92 5.02
N LEU A 261 15.81 -5.30 3.85
CA LEU A 261 15.42 -3.90 3.61
C LEU A 261 13.90 -3.69 3.75
N ALA A 262 13.11 -4.55 3.11
CA ALA A 262 11.65 -4.51 3.16
C ALA A 262 11.15 -4.66 4.61
N ARG A 263 11.68 -5.62 5.35
CA ARG A 263 11.36 -5.86 6.78
C ARG A 263 11.77 -4.68 7.65
N ALA A 264 12.97 -4.13 7.46
CA ALA A 264 13.45 -2.98 8.24
C ALA A 264 12.59 -1.74 7.99
N THR A 265 12.19 -1.51 6.74
CA THR A 265 11.30 -0.41 6.35
C THR A 265 9.94 -0.52 7.04
N GLN A 266 9.27 -1.67 6.94
CA GLN A 266 8.00 -1.89 7.65
C GLN A 266 8.17 -1.73 9.17
N HIS A 267 9.19 -2.38 9.75
CA HIS A 267 9.42 -2.36 11.19
C HIS A 267 9.56 -0.93 11.77
N LEU A 268 10.22 -0.04 11.03
CA LEU A 268 10.44 1.35 11.41
C LEU A 268 9.19 2.23 11.19
N TYR A 269 8.51 2.09 10.05
CA TYR A 269 7.63 3.17 9.58
C TYR A 269 6.12 2.88 9.66
N TYR A 270 5.67 1.66 9.38
CA TYR A 270 4.23 1.39 9.25
C TYR A 270 3.84 0.05 9.88
N PRO A 271 2.60 -0.09 10.38
CA PRO A 271 2.20 -1.26 11.15
C PRO A 271 2.19 -2.53 10.28
N GLU A 272 2.71 -3.61 10.84
CA GLU A 272 2.41 -4.97 10.41
C GLU A 272 0.91 -5.27 10.63
N PHE A 273 0.38 -6.28 9.94
CA PHE A 273 -1.01 -6.71 10.12
C PHE A 273 -1.21 -7.32 11.50
N LEU A 274 -2.22 -6.81 12.21
CA LEU A 274 -2.64 -7.34 13.50
C LEU A 274 -3.20 -8.78 13.38
N PRO A 275 -3.27 -9.52 14.50
CA PRO A 275 -3.86 -10.87 14.48
C PRO A 275 -5.34 -10.82 14.12
N ASP A 276 -5.77 -11.85 13.41
CA ASP A 276 -7.15 -12.12 13.06
C ASP A 276 -7.42 -13.62 13.16
N ALA A 277 -8.57 -14.02 13.69
CA ALA A 277 -8.90 -15.43 13.91
C ALA A 277 -9.10 -16.21 12.60
N GLY A 278 -9.51 -15.52 11.52
CA GLY A 278 -9.63 -16.08 10.18
C GLY A 278 -8.29 -16.25 9.46
N ARG A 279 -7.20 -15.65 9.98
CA ARG A 279 -5.84 -15.74 9.41
C ARG A 279 -4.99 -16.79 10.15
N PRO A 280 -4.57 -17.88 9.49
CA PRO A 280 -3.71 -18.89 10.10
C PRO A 280 -2.36 -18.33 10.56
N ALA A 281 -1.91 -18.74 11.75
CA ALA A 281 -0.59 -18.36 12.28
C ALA A 281 0.57 -18.90 11.44
N GLY A 282 0.36 -19.99 10.69
CA GLY A 282 1.37 -20.62 9.83
C GLY A 282 1.50 -20.01 8.43
N LEU A 283 0.83 -18.89 8.13
CA LEU A 283 1.06 -18.19 6.87
C LEU A 283 2.47 -17.57 6.86
N PRO A 284 3.21 -17.62 5.75
CA PRO A 284 4.56 -17.07 5.66
C PRO A 284 4.58 -15.58 6.02
N GLY A 285 5.66 -15.12 6.68
CA GLY A 285 5.76 -13.76 7.19
C GLY A 285 4.85 -13.45 8.39
N SER A 286 4.21 -14.46 9.00
CA SER A 286 3.47 -14.34 10.26
C SER A 286 4.30 -14.89 11.43
N MET A 287 4.04 -14.40 12.65
CA MET A 287 4.65 -14.92 13.88
C MET A 287 6.18 -14.84 13.92
N SER A 288 6.78 -13.88 13.21
CA SER A 288 8.22 -13.62 13.26
C SER A 288 8.66 -13.33 14.70
N GLY A 289 9.71 -14.01 15.17
CA GLY A 289 10.15 -13.94 16.58
C GLY A 289 10.76 -12.60 16.99
N ASP A 290 11.04 -11.73 16.02
CA ASP A 290 11.53 -10.35 16.17
C ASP A 290 10.39 -9.31 16.06
N ARG A 291 9.13 -9.74 16.21
CA ARG A 291 7.92 -8.90 16.20
C ARG A 291 7.01 -9.27 17.37
N ALA A 292 6.05 -8.39 17.68
CA ALA A 292 5.00 -8.73 18.63
C ALA A 292 4.20 -9.95 18.16
N SER A 293 3.70 -10.74 19.11
CA SER A 293 3.02 -12.00 18.81
C SER A 293 1.78 -11.80 17.95
N GLY A 294 1.58 -12.69 16.97
CA GLY A 294 0.42 -12.73 16.08
C GLY A 294 0.48 -11.80 14.86
N LEU A 295 1.52 -10.95 14.75
CA LEU A 295 1.65 -10.04 13.61
C LEU A 295 1.97 -10.77 12.30
N SER A 296 1.61 -10.16 11.18
CA SER A 296 2.03 -10.59 9.84
C SER A 296 2.55 -9.44 9.00
N GLU A 297 3.62 -9.70 8.26
CA GLU A 297 4.33 -8.71 7.46
C GLU A 297 3.77 -8.61 6.03
N CYS A 298 3.14 -9.68 5.51
CA CYS A 298 2.80 -9.82 4.09
C CYS A 298 1.32 -10.10 3.80
N PHE A 299 0.62 -10.78 4.72
CA PHE A 299 -0.72 -11.27 4.48
C PHE A 299 -1.62 -10.86 5.62
N GLY A 300 -2.62 -10.04 5.31
CA GLY A 300 -3.40 -9.30 6.28
C GLY A 300 -4.89 -9.40 6.04
N THR A 301 -5.62 -9.02 7.08
CA THR A 301 -7.06 -8.80 7.02
C THR A 301 -7.40 -7.45 7.62
N LEU A 302 -8.32 -6.73 7.00
CA LEU A 302 -9.06 -5.64 7.65
C LEU A 302 -10.50 -6.13 7.79
N ARG A 303 -10.95 -6.32 9.03
CA ARG A 303 -12.29 -6.79 9.35
C ARG A 303 -13.08 -5.71 10.09
N TRP A 304 -14.13 -5.19 9.45
CA TRP A 304 -14.99 -4.14 10.02
C TRP A 304 -16.38 -4.70 10.34
N GLY A 305 -16.49 -5.33 11.51
CA GLY A 305 -17.71 -6.02 11.92
C GLY A 305 -18.18 -7.04 10.89
N ARG A 306 -19.48 -7.11 10.62
CA ARG A 306 -20.06 -7.90 9.53
C ARG A 306 -20.19 -7.15 8.21
N ALA A 307 -19.77 -5.89 8.13
CA ALA A 307 -19.87 -5.12 6.90
C ALA A 307 -18.88 -5.61 5.84
N ALA A 308 -17.58 -5.66 6.15
CA ALA A 308 -16.55 -6.01 5.18
C ALA A 308 -15.37 -6.76 5.79
N GLU A 309 -14.78 -7.64 4.99
CA GLU A 309 -13.45 -8.21 5.19
C GLU A 309 -12.61 -8.02 3.93
N LEU A 310 -11.50 -7.30 4.08
CA LEU A 310 -10.51 -7.15 3.02
C LEU A 310 -9.39 -8.17 3.26
N LEU A 311 -9.09 -8.96 2.23
CA LEU A 311 -7.97 -9.89 2.19
C LEU A 311 -6.80 -9.19 1.48
N ILE A 312 -5.80 -8.76 2.24
CA ILE A 312 -4.72 -7.90 1.74
C ILE A 312 -3.44 -8.73 1.63
N TYR A 313 -2.80 -8.77 0.45
CA TYR A 313 -1.69 -9.70 0.23
C TYR A 313 -0.62 -9.23 -0.76
N ASP A 314 0.64 -9.42 -0.33
CA ASP A 314 1.87 -9.22 -1.09
C ASP A 314 2.02 -10.30 -2.18
N CYS A 315 2.28 -9.87 -3.41
CA CYS A 315 2.47 -10.76 -4.58
C CYS A 315 3.93 -10.85 -5.06
N ARG A 316 4.90 -10.39 -4.24
CA ARG A 316 6.32 -10.27 -4.58
C ARG A 316 7.22 -11.10 -3.70
N ARG A 317 7.07 -11.04 -2.37
CA ARG A 317 8.05 -11.61 -1.42
C ARG A 317 8.33 -13.07 -1.68
N PHE A 318 7.27 -13.82 -1.98
CA PHE A 318 7.29 -15.27 -2.07
C PHE A 318 6.96 -15.75 -3.49
N GLN A 319 7.10 -14.89 -4.49
CA GLN A 319 6.92 -15.32 -5.87
C GLN A 319 7.96 -16.37 -6.24
N THR A 320 7.65 -17.23 -7.21
CA THR A 320 8.55 -18.31 -7.65
C THR A 320 8.67 -18.34 -9.17
N LEU A 321 9.82 -18.84 -9.66
CA LEU A 321 10.10 -19.07 -11.07
C LEU A 321 10.14 -20.58 -11.34
N LYS A 322 8.96 -21.21 -11.39
CA LYS A 322 8.79 -22.67 -11.49
C LYS A 322 7.87 -23.08 -12.66
N GLY A 323 7.85 -22.29 -13.73
CA GLY A 323 7.05 -22.53 -14.92
C GLY A 323 5.56 -22.69 -14.58
N PRO A 324 4.91 -23.81 -14.95
CA PRO A 324 3.50 -24.08 -14.61
C PRO A 324 3.19 -24.17 -13.11
N HIS A 325 4.20 -24.42 -12.27
CA HIS A 325 4.06 -24.50 -10.81
C HIS A 325 4.48 -23.20 -10.10
N ALA A 326 4.78 -22.15 -10.86
CA ALA A 326 5.07 -20.85 -10.30
C ALA A 326 3.83 -20.25 -9.61
N VAL A 327 4.07 -19.44 -8.59
CA VAL A 327 3.03 -18.71 -7.86
C VAL A 327 3.52 -17.31 -7.52
N LEU A 328 2.61 -16.34 -7.40
CA LEU A 328 2.88 -15.02 -6.83
C LEU A 328 2.57 -15.00 -5.33
N ALA A 329 1.54 -15.74 -4.90
CA ALA A 329 1.23 -16.00 -3.51
C ALA A 329 1.45 -17.48 -3.15
N PRO A 330 2.05 -17.82 -1.99
CA PRO A 330 2.23 -19.22 -1.59
C PRO A 330 0.94 -20.04 -1.58
N GLU A 331 1.02 -21.34 -1.85
CA GLU A 331 -0.17 -22.22 -1.96
C GLU A 331 -1.05 -22.21 -0.71
N ASN A 332 -0.46 -22.14 0.49
CA ASN A 332 -1.21 -22.05 1.75
C ASN A 332 -1.90 -20.68 1.93
N VAL A 333 -1.36 -19.62 1.35
CA VAL A 333 -1.99 -18.30 1.27
C VAL A 333 -3.14 -18.34 0.27
N GLU A 334 -2.94 -18.88 -0.92
CA GLU A 334 -4.02 -19.07 -1.91
C GLU A 334 -5.19 -19.88 -1.32
N ALA A 335 -4.89 -21.00 -0.66
CA ALA A 335 -5.90 -21.80 0.03
C ALA A 335 -6.65 -21.02 1.12
N TRP A 336 -5.94 -20.17 1.87
CA TRP A 336 -6.55 -19.28 2.85
C TRP A 336 -7.47 -18.25 2.20
N LEU A 337 -7.03 -17.58 1.12
CA LEU A 337 -7.85 -16.60 0.39
C LEU A 337 -9.15 -17.23 -0.12
N ILE A 338 -9.05 -18.39 -0.78
CA ILE A 338 -10.21 -19.14 -1.29
C ILE A 338 -11.15 -19.54 -0.16
N ARG A 339 -10.60 -20.04 0.96
CA ARG A 339 -11.39 -20.39 2.13
C ARG A 339 -12.13 -19.18 2.69
N ARG A 340 -11.49 -18.01 2.81
CA ARG A 340 -12.14 -16.79 3.33
C ARG A 340 -13.23 -16.27 2.41
N MET A 341 -13.04 -16.29 1.09
CA MET A 341 -14.10 -15.96 0.12
C MET A 341 -15.35 -16.83 0.31
N LYS A 342 -15.16 -18.11 0.66
CA LYS A 342 -16.26 -19.04 0.92
C LYS A 342 -16.90 -18.86 2.31
N GLU A 343 -16.08 -18.77 3.35
CA GLU A 343 -16.52 -18.98 4.74
C GLU A 343 -16.66 -17.69 5.56
N SER A 344 -16.21 -16.54 5.03
CA SER A 344 -16.30 -15.30 5.78
C SER A 344 -17.76 -14.91 6.07
N PRO A 345 -18.07 -14.51 7.32
CA PRO A 345 -19.40 -14.03 7.69
C PRO A 345 -19.63 -12.55 7.33
N ALA A 346 -18.71 -11.86 6.63
CA ALA A 346 -18.97 -10.47 6.20
C ALA A 346 -19.93 -10.43 5.03
N ALA A 347 -20.71 -9.35 4.93
CA ALA A 347 -21.48 -9.05 3.74
C ALA A 347 -20.58 -8.93 2.50
N HIS A 348 -19.44 -8.23 2.63
CA HIS A 348 -18.45 -8.07 1.56
C HIS A 348 -17.14 -8.76 1.89
N VAL A 349 -16.61 -9.53 0.94
CA VAL A 349 -15.24 -10.08 0.99
C VAL A 349 -14.52 -9.57 -0.24
N VAL A 350 -13.44 -8.83 -0.02
CA VAL A 350 -12.74 -8.08 -1.07
C VAL A 350 -11.28 -8.52 -1.12
N ASN A 351 -10.79 -8.88 -2.30
CA ASN A 351 -9.39 -9.20 -2.50
C ASN A 351 -8.59 -7.93 -2.80
N VAL A 352 -7.45 -7.78 -2.14
CA VAL A 352 -6.55 -6.62 -2.28
C VAL A 352 -5.11 -7.10 -2.53
N PRO A 353 -4.82 -7.62 -3.73
CA PRO A 353 -3.45 -7.91 -4.16
C PRO A 353 -2.61 -6.64 -4.31
N SER A 354 -1.30 -6.74 -4.11
CA SER A 354 -0.36 -5.68 -4.53
C SER A 354 -0.34 -5.48 -6.06
N MET A 355 -0.74 -6.50 -6.83
CA MET A 355 -0.76 -6.51 -8.30
C MET A 355 -2.12 -6.25 -8.96
N PRO A 356 -2.16 -5.64 -10.16
CA PRO A 356 -3.38 -5.31 -10.88
C PRO A 356 -4.13 -6.56 -11.39
N ILE A 357 -5.46 -6.47 -11.45
CA ILE A 357 -6.33 -7.49 -12.05
C ILE A 357 -7.05 -6.88 -13.26
N ALA A 358 -7.08 -7.63 -14.37
CA ALA A 358 -7.67 -7.37 -15.68
C ALA A 358 -6.90 -6.48 -16.66
N TRP A 359 -5.97 -5.65 -16.17
CA TRP A 359 -5.20 -4.74 -17.03
C TRP A 359 -3.71 -5.02 -16.94
N SER A 360 -3.03 -4.79 -18.05
CA SER A 360 -1.59 -4.91 -18.20
C SER A 360 -1.06 -3.74 -19.03
N ALA A 361 0.22 -3.43 -18.84
CA ALA A 361 1.00 -2.59 -19.76
C ALA A 361 2.31 -3.30 -20.15
N GLY A 362 2.30 -4.63 -20.20
CA GLY A 362 3.43 -5.48 -20.55
C GLY A 362 4.54 -5.58 -19.50
N LYS A 363 4.28 -5.18 -18.24
CA LYS A 363 5.27 -5.21 -17.14
C LYS A 363 5.66 -6.66 -16.83
N TRP A 364 6.92 -6.96 -16.55
CA TRP A 364 7.26 -8.28 -16.02
C TRP A 364 6.67 -8.48 -14.62
N GLY A 365 6.68 -9.72 -14.12
CA GLY A 365 6.18 -10.05 -12.78
C GLY A 365 4.66 -10.01 -12.62
N GLU A 366 3.89 -9.78 -13.69
CA GLU A 366 2.41 -9.73 -13.65
C GLU A 366 1.73 -11.06 -14.04
N TRP A 367 0.42 -11.15 -13.73
CA TRP A 367 -0.40 -12.35 -13.99
C TRP A 367 -0.45 -12.76 -15.46
N TYR A 368 -0.17 -11.83 -16.37
CA TYR A 368 -0.45 -11.96 -17.80
C TYR A 368 0.82 -12.08 -18.65
N PRO A 369 0.80 -12.93 -19.69
CA PRO A 369 1.92 -13.13 -20.62
C PRO A 369 2.06 -11.99 -21.64
N ASP A 370 1.34 -10.89 -21.45
CA ASP A 370 1.26 -9.78 -22.39
C ASP A 370 2.58 -9.01 -22.50
N VAL A 371 2.92 -8.63 -23.72
CA VAL A 371 3.97 -7.65 -24.05
C VAL A 371 3.42 -6.60 -25.02
N LEU A 372 4.10 -5.45 -25.10
CA LEU A 372 3.81 -4.45 -26.14
C LEU A 372 4.17 -5.02 -27.53
N LEU A 373 3.21 -4.95 -28.45
CA LEU A 373 3.37 -5.35 -29.85
C LEU A 373 3.68 -4.15 -30.74
N ASP A 374 4.11 -4.43 -31.97
CA ASP A 374 4.59 -3.40 -32.92
C ASP A 374 3.47 -2.46 -33.41
N ASP A 375 2.21 -2.88 -33.26
CA ASP A 375 1.01 -2.07 -33.56
C ASP A 375 0.54 -1.22 -32.37
N GLY A 376 1.24 -1.28 -31.24
CA GLY A 376 0.92 -0.55 -30.00
C GLY A 376 -0.09 -1.26 -29.08
N SER A 377 -0.63 -2.41 -29.48
CA SER A 377 -1.48 -3.22 -28.60
C SER A 377 -0.63 -4.01 -27.60
N ILE A 378 -1.25 -4.54 -26.55
CA ILE A 378 -0.65 -5.62 -25.78
C ILE A 378 -1.13 -6.98 -26.30
N GLY A 379 -0.29 -8.01 -26.18
CA GLY A 379 -0.68 -9.37 -26.52
C GLY A 379 0.45 -10.38 -26.41
N THR A 380 0.19 -11.60 -26.89
CA THR A 380 1.07 -12.77 -26.70
C THR A 380 1.76 -13.24 -27.97
N ALA A 381 1.76 -12.42 -29.03
CA ALA A 381 2.41 -12.77 -30.30
C ALA A 381 3.93 -12.93 -30.17
N LYS A 382 4.52 -12.31 -29.13
CA LYS A 382 5.91 -12.49 -28.71
C LYS A 382 5.92 -13.06 -27.30
N PRO A 383 6.81 -14.02 -26.97
CA PRO A 383 6.89 -14.56 -25.62
C PRO A 383 7.43 -13.50 -24.66
N LYS A 384 6.79 -13.37 -23.51
CA LYS A 384 7.27 -12.51 -22.43
C LYS A 384 8.44 -13.18 -21.71
N TYR A 385 9.60 -12.51 -21.73
CA TYR A 385 10.83 -13.05 -21.18
C TYR A 385 10.66 -13.44 -19.70
N PHE A 386 11.00 -14.69 -19.36
CA PHE A 386 10.90 -15.26 -18.00
C PHE A 386 9.52 -15.12 -17.32
N TRP A 387 8.45 -14.92 -18.08
CA TRP A 387 7.10 -15.02 -17.53
C TRP A 387 6.75 -16.48 -17.18
N GLN A 388 5.93 -16.67 -16.15
CA GLN A 388 5.61 -18.00 -15.64
C GLN A 388 4.13 -18.33 -15.79
N GLU A 389 3.82 -19.44 -16.46
CA GLU A 389 2.44 -19.91 -16.67
C GLU A 389 1.68 -20.10 -15.35
N GLY A 390 2.36 -20.57 -14.30
CA GLY A 390 1.75 -20.77 -12.99
C GLY A 390 1.14 -19.50 -12.36
N TRP A 391 1.69 -18.32 -12.69
CA TRP A 391 1.12 -17.04 -12.24
C TRP A 391 -0.29 -16.84 -12.81
N LYS A 392 -0.49 -17.11 -14.11
CA LYS A 392 -1.82 -17.05 -14.73
C LYS A 392 -2.75 -18.10 -14.14
N LEU A 393 -2.27 -19.33 -13.94
CA LEU A 393 -3.09 -20.40 -13.39
C LEU A 393 -3.56 -20.08 -11.96
N GLN A 394 -2.72 -19.46 -11.14
CA GLN A 394 -3.10 -18.97 -9.81
C GLN A 394 -4.13 -17.83 -9.89
N HIS A 395 -3.89 -16.83 -10.74
CA HIS A 395 -4.85 -15.76 -11.01
C HIS A 395 -6.23 -16.33 -11.40
N ASP A 396 -6.26 -17.36 -12.26
CA ASP A 396 -7.49 -17.94 -12.77
C ASP A 396 -8.28 -18.64 -11.67
N ARG A 397 -7.61 -19.37 -10.78
CA ARG A 397 -8.24 -19.99 -9.61
C ARG A 397 -8.78 -18.94 -8.62
N LEU A 398 -8.07 -17.83 -8.43
CA LEU A 398 -8.54 -16.74 -7.57
C LEU A 398 -9.76 -16.02 -8.16
N LEU A 399 -9.77 -15.70 -9.47
CA LEU A 399 -10.94 -15.14 -10.15
C LEU A 399 -12.14 -16.10 -10.10
N ALA A 400 -11.89 -17.39 -10.33
CA ALA A 400 -12.91 -18.44 -10.23
C ALA A 400 -13.56 -18.46 -8.85
N ALA A 401 -12.75 -18.52 -7.81
CA ALA A 401 -13.22 -18.56 -6.42
C ALA A 401 -13.96 -17.28 -6.04
N CYS A 402 -13.51 -16.11 -6.53
CA CYS A 402 -14.18 -14.84 -6.31
C CYS A 402 -15.57 -14.82 -6.94
N SER A 403 -15.69 -15.18 -8.23
CA SER A 403 -16.99 -15.27 -8.93
C SER A 403 -17.92 -16.34 -8.32
N ALA A 404 -17.37 -17.42 -7.76
CA ALA A 404 -18.16 -18.47 -7.12
C ALA A 404 -18.85 -18.03 -5.82
N MET A 405 -18.47 -16.89 -5.23
CA MET A 405 -19.13 -16.38 -4.03
C MET A 405 -20.62 -16.06 -4.27
N GLU A 406 -21.42 -16.10 -3.21
CA GLU A 406 -22.83 -15.65 -3.19
C GLU A 406 -22.97 -14.20 -2.69
N ARG A 407 -21.96 -13.38 -3.00
CA ARG A 407 -21.86 -11.95 -2.66
C ARG A 407 -21.18 -11.20 -3.81
N ILE A 408 -21.06 -9.88 -3.71
CA ILE A 408 -20.41 -9.06 -4.75
C ILE A 408 -18.93 -9.45 -4.86
N PRO A 409 -18.47 -9.98 -6.02
CA PRO A 409 -17.09 -10.41 -6.20
C PRO A 409 -16.23 -9.20 -6.62
N MET A 410 -15.13 -8.97 -5.89
CA MET A 410 -14.36 -7.73 -6.05
C MET A 410 -12.86 -7.91 -5.82
N PHE A 411 -12.08 -7.25 -6.68
CA PHE A 411 -10.66 -6.95 -6.49
C PHE A 411 -10.41 -5.44 -6.47
N LEU A 412 -9.58 -5.00 -5.54
CA LEU A 412 -9.04 -3.64 -5.48
C LEU A 412 -7.52 -3.75 -5.60
N SER A 413 -6.91 -3.10 -6.58
CA SER A 413 -5.48 -3.32 -6.87
C SER A 413 -4.71 -2.04 -7.19
N GLY A 414 -3.39 -2.16 -7.13
CA GLY A 414 -2.40 -1.09 -7.30
C GLY A 414 -1.43 -1.29 -8.47
N ASP A 415 -0.18 -0.86 -8.30
CA ASP A 415 1.01 -0.99 -9.19
C ASP A 415 0.93 -0.32 -10.58
N LEU A 416 -0.21 -0.39 -11.26
CA LEU A 416 -0.32 -0.05 -12.68
C LEU A 416 -0.39 1.46 -12.96
N HIS A 417 -0.31 2.30 -11.92
CA HIS A 417 -0.31 3.77 -12.01
C HIS A 417 -1.52 4.32 -12.80
N ALA A 418 -2.72 3.80 -12.50
CA ALA A 418 -3.96 4.23 -13.14
C ALA A 418 -5.17 4.14 -12.19
N LEU A 419 -6.26 4.80 -12.58
CA LEU A 419 -7.61 4.54 -12.06
C LEU A 419 -8.43 3.83 -13.13
N ALA A 420 -9.22 2.84 -12.75
CA ALA A 420 -10.10 2.10 -13.66
C ALA A 420 -11.20 1.40 -12.87
N HIS A 421 -12.27 1.01 -13.57
CA HIS A 421 -13.31 0.12 -13.07
C HIS A 421 -13.90 -0.69 -14.22
N GLY A 422 -14.08 -1.99 -13.99
CA GLY A 422 -14.81 -2.84 -14.92
C GLY A 422 -15.29 -4.15 -14.33
N ARG A 423 -16.04 -4.90 -15.14
CA ARG A 423 -16.71 -6.15 -14.81
C ARG A 423 -16.22 -7.28 -15.71
N ILE A 424 -15.54 -8.27 -15.12
CA ILE A 424 -14.98 -9.41 -15.83
C ILE A 424 -16.05 -10.48 -16.01
N PHE A 425 -16.40 -10.77 -17.25
CA PHE A 425 -17.41 -11.76 -17.63
C PHE A 425 -16.81 -13.12 -18.00
N ALA A 426 -15.57 -13.14 -18.46
CA ALA A 426 -14.84 -14.37 -18.76
C ALA A 426 -13.33 -14.19 -18.61
N ASN A 427 -12.65 -15.32 -18.39
CA ASN A 427 -11.21 -15.42 -18.31
C ASN A 427 -10.76 -16.69 -19.03
N GLY A 428 -10.20 -16.54 -20.23
CA GLY A 428 -9.96 -17.64 -21.15
C GLY A 428 -11.25 -18.38 -21.48
N LYS A 429 -11.28 -19.69 -21.22
CA LYS A 429 -12.48 -20.54 -21.41
C LYS A 429 -13.46 -20.49 -20.24
N GLN A 430 -13.09 -19.85 -19.14
CA GLN A 430 -13.92 -19.81 -17.94
C GLN A 430 -14.94 -18.67 -18.04
N SER A 431 -16.22 -19.02 -17.94
CA SER A 431 -17.30 -18.05 -17.80
C SER A 431 -17.44 -17.62 -16.34
N LEU A 432 -17.49 -16.31 -16.11
CA LEU A 432 -17.79 -15.68 -14.82
C LEU A 432 -19.16 -14.98 -14.85
N ARG A 433 -19.93 -15.14 -15.94
CA ARG A 433 -21.18 -14.40 -16.20
C ARG A 433 -22.26 -14.58 -15.13
N ARG A 434 -22.25 -15.70 -14.39
CA ARG A 434 -23.17 -15.92 -13.26
C ARG A 434 -23.01 -14.84 -12.19
N ASN A 435 -21.77 -14.42 -11.93
CA ASN A 435 -21.44 -13.41 -10.94
C ASN A 435 -20.15 -12.71 -11.39
N PRO A 436 -20.24 -11.75 -12.33
CA PRO A 436 -19.08 -11.10 -12.94
C PRO A 436 -18.20 -10.42 -11.90
N VAL A 437 -16.88 -10.57 -12.01
CA VAL A 437 -15.93 -10.04 -11.02
C VAL A 437 -15.69 -8.55 -11.26
N HIS A 438 -15.99 -7.72 -10.26
CA HIS A 438 -15.60 -6.30 -10.30
C HIS A 438 -14.11 -6.14 -10.01
N THR A 439 -13.44 -5.31 -10.79
CA THR A 439 -12.03 -4.94 -10.59
C THR A 439 -11.90 -3.43 -10.63
N VAL A 440 -11.13 -2.87 -9.69
CA VAL A 440 -10.92 -1.43 -9.54
C VAL A 440 -9.43 -1.15 -9.33
N LEU A 441 -8.85 -0.32 -10.21
CA LEU A 441 -7.54 0.28 -9.95
C LEU A 441 -7.75 1.50 -9.07
N THR A 442 -7.14 1.50 -7.88
CA THR A 442 -7.52 2.41 -6.78
C THR A 442 -6.95 3.81 -6.90
N GLY A 443 -5.93 3.98 -7.75
CA GLY A 443 -5.29 5.25 -8.09
C GLY A 443 -3.95 5.48 -7.39
N PRO A 444 -2.90 5.89 -8.13
CA PRO A 444 -1.59 6.22 -7.57
C PRO A 444 -1.59 7.59 -6.91
N ILE A 445 -0.78 7.82 -5.88
CA ILE A 445 -0.69 9.14 -5.23
C ILE A 445 0.44 10.01 -5.82
N SER A 446 1.51 9.40 -6.33
CA SER A 446 2.79 10.09 -6.56
C SER A 446 3.34 10.05 -7.98
N THR A 447 2.64 9.43 -8.92
CA THR A 447 3.15 9.24 -10.28
C THR A 447 3.42 10.56 -11.00
N GLY A 448 4.69 10.78 -11.36
CA GLY A 448 5.10 11.91 -12.19
C GLY A 448 5.24 11.56 -13.67
N PRO A 449 5.72 12.48 -14.51
CA PRO A 449 5.63 12.38 -15.97
C PRO A 449 6.30 11.13 -16.57
N ARG A 450 7.43 10.68 -16.01
CA ARG A 450 8.15 9.47 -16.45
C ARG A 450 7.65 8.19 -15.78
N GLY A 451 6.77 8.31 -14.77
CA GLY A 451 6.25 7.18 -14.02
C GLY A 451 5.04 6.51 -14.66
N TRP A 452 4.31 7.21 -15.54
CA TRP A 452 3.14 6.66 -16.23
C TRP A 452 3.51 5.46 -17.12
N PRO A 453 2.68 4.40 -17.19
CA PRO A 453 2.90 3.27 -18.08
C PRO A 453 3.10 3.69 -19.53
N SER A 454 2.32 4.64 -20.03
CA SER A 454 2.45 5.19 -21.39
C SER A 454 3.84 5.76 -21.67
N SER A 455 4.45 6.39 -20.65
CA SER A 455 5.76 7.02 -20.75
C SER A 455 6.91 6.05 -20.47
N ALA A 456 6.72 5.11 -19.55
CA ALA A 456 7.75 4.17 -19.13
C ALA A 456 7.83 2.92 -20.02
N ARG A 457 6.69 2.49 -20.56
CA ARG A 457 6.54 1.24 -21.33
C ARG A 457 6.08 1.47 -22.76
N GLY A 458 5.76 2.71 -23.13
CA GLY A 458 5.29 3.06 -24.48
C GLY A 458 3.81 2.76 -24.72
N THR A 459 3.06 2.32 -23.70
CA THR A 459 1.64 2.01 -23.82
C THR A 459 0.90 2.28 -22.51
N PRO A 460 -0.31 2.89 -22.54
CA PRO A 460 -1.15 2.96 -21.36
C PRO A 460 -1.62 1.55 -20.98
N PRO A 461 -2.20 1.37 -19.78
CA PRO A 461 -2.81 0.09 -19.43
C PRO A 461 -3.93 -0.29 -20.40
N GLN A 462 -3.89 -1.53 -20.87
CA GLN A 462 -4.87 -2.14 -21.77
C GLN A 462 -5.47 -3.40 -21.13
N VAL A 463 -6.60 -3.88 -21.66
CA VAL A 463 -7.19 -5.15 -21.20
C VAL A 463 -6.23 -6.29 -21.47
N ALA A 464 -5.91 -7.05 -20.43
CA ALA A 464 -4.99 -8.18 -20.53
C ALA A 464 -5.56 -9.32 -21.40
N THR A 465 -4.67 -10.08 -22.04
CA THR A 465 -5.09 -11.18 -22.94
C THR A 465 -5.93 -12.22 -22.20
N GLY A 466 -7.03 -12.61 -22.84
CA GLY A 466 -7.94 -13.63 -22.34
C GLY A 466 -8.98 -13.11 -21.34
N ILE A 467 -8.96 -11.82 -21.00
CA ILE A 467 -9.97 -11.20 -20.16
C ILE A 467 -11.10 -10.62 -21.03
N GLU A 468 -12.32 -11.10 -20.81
CA GLU A 468 -13.53 -10.45 -21.32
C GLU A 468 -14.07 -9.53 -20.24
N ILE A 469 -13.98 -8.22 -20.45
CA ILE A 469 -14.34 -7.19 -19.47
C ILE A 469 -15.19 -6.09 -20.12
N GLU A 470 -16.24 -5.67 -19.41
CA GLU A 470 -16.93 -4.40 -19.69
C GLU A 470 -16.28 -3.31 -18.83
N GLN A 471 -15.76 -2.26 -19.47
CA GLN A 471 -15.10 -1.16 -18.78
C GLN A 471 -16.09 -0.02 -18.55
N ASP A 472 -16.57 0.12 -17.31
CA ASP A 472 -17.35 1.28 -16.88
C ASP A 472 -16.46 2.54 -16.77
N LEU A 473 -15.17 2.34 -16.47
CA LEU A 473 -14.10 3.32 -16.60
C LEU A 473 -12.84 2.63 -17.15
N ALA A 474 -12.51 2.92 -18.41
CA ALA A 474 -11.22 2.53 -18.99
C ALA A 474 -10.06 3.14 -18.18
N PRO A 475 -8.87 2.50 -18.15
CA PRO A 475 -7.73 3.01 -17.40
C PRO A 475 -7.38 4.46 -17.74
N VAL A 476 -7.27 5.29 -16.70
CA VAL A 476 -6.83 6.69 -16.82
C VAL A 476 -5.57 6.94 -15.99
N GLU A 477 -4.57 7.55 -16.63
CA GLU A 477 -3.28 7.91 -16.03
C GLU A 477 -3.37 9.26 -15.30
N TYR A 478 -3.91 9.20 -14.09
CA TYR A 478 -4.01 10.31 -13.15
C TYR A 478 -3.60 9.84 -11.76
N ASN A 479 -3.11 10.79 -10.94
CA ASN A 479 -2.97 10.54 -9.51
C ASN A 479 -4.34 10.64 -8.85
N GLY A 480 -4.56 9.93 -7.75
CA GLY A 480 -5.87 9.82 -7.15
C GLY A 480 -5.93 8.82 -6.02
N PHE A 481 -7.15 8.65 -5.52
CA PHE A 481 -7.51 7.66 -4.52
C PHE A 481 -8.98 7.30 -4.70
N THR A 482 -9.40 6.23 -4.03
CA THR A 482 -10.78 5.76 -4.04
C THR A 482 -11.36 5.80 -2.63
N ILE A 483 -12.61 6.28 -2.51
CA ILE A 483 -13.43 6.14 -1.32
C ILE A 483 -14.51 5.10 -1.58
N ILE A 484 -14.72 4.20 -0.63
CA ILE A 484 -15.70 3.12 -0.72
C ILE A 484 -16.56 3.10 0.54
N ASP A 485 -17.87 3.21 0.39
CA ASP A 485 -18.83 3.00 1.46
C ASP A 485 -19.46 1.60 1.31
N PHE A 486 -19.12 0.70 2.21
CA PHE A 486 -19.74 -0.62 2.30
C PHE A 486 -20.96 -0.56 3.21
N TYR A 487 -22.12 -0.91 2.66
CA TYR A 487 -23.36 -1.17 3.37
C TYR A 487 -23.64 -2.67 3.37
N ARG A 488 -24.72 -3.13 4.02
CA ARG A 488 -25.04 -4.56 4.07
C ARG A 488 -25.27 -5.21 2.70
N ASP A 489 -25.83 -4.49 1.74
CA ASP A 489 -26.34 -5.03 0.47
C ASP A 489 -25.66 -4.42 -0.77
N ARG A 490 -24.86 -3.38 -0.58
CA ARG A 490 -24.20 -2.65 -1.65
C ARG A 490 -22.86 -2.06 -1.22
N ALA A 491 -22.06 -1.67 -2.20
CA ALA A 491 -20.86 -0.87 -2.02
C ALA A 491 -20.91 0.35 -2.96
N GLU A 492 -20.67 1.54 -2.44
CA GLU A 492 -20.68 2.80 -3.19
C GLU A 492 -19.26 3.32 -3.34
N PHE A 493 -18.86 3.65 -4.57
CA PHE A 493 -17.50 4.05 -4.91
C PHE A 493 -17.45 5.50 -5.36
N SER A 494 -16.38 6.20 -5.00
CA SER A 494 -16.03 7.52 -5.48
C SER A 494 -14.54 7.60 -5.76
N GLN A 495 -14.15 7.73 -7.03
CA GLN A 495 -12.77 7.90 -7.44
C GLN A 495 -12.45 9.38 -7.66
N TYR A 496 -11.33 9.81 -7.08
CA TYR A 496 -10.81 11.17 -7.16
C TYR A 496 -9.56 11.18 -8.02
N ARG A 497 -9.34 12.27 -8.77
CA ARG A 497 -8.16 12.37 -9.62
C ARG A 497 -7.58 13.78 -9.69
N TRP A 498 -6.27 13.85 -9.88
CA TRP A 498 -5.51 15.06 -10.15
C TRP A 498 -4.22 14.72 -10.92
N LYS A 499 -3.68 15.69 -11.66
CA LYS A 499 -2.41 15.52 -12.39
C LYS A 499 -1.60 16.82 -12.34
N LEU A 500 -0.27 16.71 -12.48
CA LEU A 500 0.69 17.82 -12.30
C LEU A 500 0.46 19.03 -13.22
N ASP A 501 -0.17 18.83 -14.37
CA ASP A 501 -0.53 19.87 -15.34
C ASP A 501 -1.84 20.60 -14.99
N GLN A 502 -2.53 20.16 -13.94
CA GLN A 502 -3.74 20.79 -13.44
C GLN A 502 -3.44 21.80 -12.34
N PRO A 503 -4.27 22.86 -12.18
CA PRO A 503 -4.12 23.83 -11.11
C PRO A 503 -4.07 23.16 -9.73
N GLU A 504 -3.14 23.60 -8.88
CA GLU A 504 -2.95 23.02 -7.55
C GLU A 504 -4.13 23.31 -6.60
N ASP A 505 -4.82 24.44 -6.78
CA ASP A 505 -5.98 24.81 -5.97
C ASP A 505 -7.18 23.86 -6.17
N LEU A 506 -7.16 23.02 -7.21
CA LEU A 506 -8.12 21.92 -7.36
C LEU A 506 -7.94 20.84 -6.28
N LEU A 507 -6.73 20.62 -5.77
CA LEU A 507 -6.46 19.64 -4.72
C LEU A 507 -7.25 19.96 -3.43
N ASP A 508 -7.46 21.25 -3.15
CA ASP A 508 -8.16 21.72 -1.96
C ASP A 508 -9.70 21.61 -2.08
N ARG A 509 -10.22 21.33 -3.29
CA ARG A 509 -11.66 21.20 -3.59
C ARG A 509 -11.99 19.99 -4.46
N LEU A 510 -11.18 18.93 -4.38
CA LEU A 510 -11.32 17.73 -5.20
C LEU A 510 -12.73 17.15 -5.09
N GLN A 511 -13.35 16.96 -6.25
CA GLN A 511 -14.61 16.23 -6.41
C GLN A 511 -14.31 14.90 -7.11
N PRO A 512 -15.05 13.83 -6.80
CA PRO A 512 -14.84 12.58 -7.50
C PRO A 512 -15.33 12.71 -8.93
N PHE A 513 -14.55 12.15 -9.85
CA PHE A 513 -14.82 12.21 -11.30
C PHE A 513 -15.57 10.98 -11.80
N HIS A 514 -15.54 9.88 -11.04
CA HIS A 514 -16.27 8.65 -11.33
C HIS A 514 -16.91 8.12 -10.05
N ARG A 515 -18.21 7.83 -10.12
CA ARG A 515 -19.00 7.26 -9.04
C ARG A 515 -19.81 6.09 -9.58
N PHE A 516 -19.89 5.02 -8.81
CA PHE A 516 -20.67 3.84 -9.16
C PHE A 516 -21.12 3.11 -7.90
N THR A 517 -22.16 2.29 -8.05
CA THR A 517 -22.71 1.48 -6.96
C THR A 517 -22.76 0.04 -7.40
N LEU A 518 -22.21 -0.84 -6.57
CA LEU A 518 -22.27 -2.27 -6.75
C LEU A 518 -23.37 -2.81 -5.84
N THR A 519 -24.33 -3.51 -6.43
CA THR A 519 -25.40 -4.18 -5.69
C THR A 519 -25.31 -5.68 -5.95
N ARG A 520 -25.78 -6.48 -5.00
CA ARG A 520 -25.90 -7.92 -5.23
C ARG A 520 -26.85 -8.18 -6.41
N VAL A 521 -26.39 -8.93 -7.41
CA VAL A 521 -27.27 -9.49 -8.43
C VAL A 521 -28.08 -10.60 -7.73
N VAL A 522 -29.40 -10.43 -7.66
CA VAL A 522 -30.34 -11.38 -7.05
C VAL A 522 -30.51 -12.60 -7.93
#